data_AF-A0A099Z983-F1
#
_entry.id   AF-A0A099Z983-F1
#
_cell.length_a   1.000
_cell.length_b   1.000
_cell.length_c   1.000
_cell.angle_alpha   90.00
_cell.angle_beta   90.00
_cell.angle_gamma   90.00
#
_symmetry.space_group_name_H-M   'P 1'
#
loop_
_entity.id
_entity.type
_entity.pdbx_description
1 polymer ?
#
loop_
_entity_poly.entity_id
_entity_poly.type
_entity_poly.pdbx_seq_one_letter_code
_entity_poly.pdbx_strand_id
1 'polypeptide(L)' 'NGHKLKHQKFHMNLRKKFFIVRVTEHWNRLPREVVESPSLEIFKTLLDAVL' A
#
# COMPACT_ATOMS: atom_id res chain seq x y z
N ASN A 1 -11.27 -20.37 22.64
CA ASN A 1 -11.19 -19.10 21.86
C ASN A 1 -9.88 -18.87 21.07
N GLY A 2 -8.76 -19.55 21.35
CA GLY A 2 -7.49 -19.33 20.64
C GLY A 2 -7.46 -19.71 19.14
N HIS A 3 -8.29 -20.67 18.72
CA HIS A 3 -8.31 -21.14 17.31
C HIS A 3 -8.87 -20.09 16.34
N LYS A 4 -9.91 -19.35 16.76
CA LYS A 4 -10.48 -18.22 15.99
C LYS A 4 -9.47 -17.07 15.81
N LEU A 5 -8.69 -16.76 16.86
CA LEU A 5 -7.66 -15.70 16.80
C LEU A 5 -6.53 -16.05 15.84
N LYS A 6 -6.06 -17.31 15.84
CA LYS A 6 -5.03 -17.77 14.90
C LYS A 6 -5.52 -17.70 13.45
N HIS A 7 -6.77 -18.10 13.19
CA HIS A 7 -7.36 -18.03 11.85
C HIS A 7 -7.55 -16.59 11.36
N GLN A 8 -8.02 -15.68 12.22
CA GLN A 8 -8.17 -14.27 11.88
C GLN A 8 -6.81 -13.59 11.61
N LYS A 9 -5.79 -13.93 12.40
CA LYS A 9 -4.41 -13.46 12.18
C LYS A 9 -3.83 -13.99 10.86
N PHE A 10 -4.13 -15.24 10.52
CA PHE A 10 -3.75 -15.84 9.23
C PHE A 10 -4.40 -15.10 8.06
N HIS A 11 -5.70 -14.85 8.10
CA HIS A 11 -6.41 -14.08 7.08
C HIS A 11 -5.89 -12.64 6.96
N MET A 12 -5.61 -11.99 8.09
CA MET A 12 -5.07 -10.64 8.11
C MET A 12 -3.67 -10.58 7.49
N ASN A 13 -2.81 -11.53 7.81
CA ASN A 13 -1.47 -11.63 7.20
C ASN A 13 -1.54 -11.90 5.69
N LEU A 14 -2.46 -12.77 5.26
CA LEU A 14 -2.67 -13.03 3.83
C LEU A 14 -3.15 -11.78 3.10
N ARG A 15 -4.13 -11.05 3.66
CA ARG A 15 -4.63 -9.79 3.10
C ARG A 15 -3.53 -8.74 3.02
N LYS A 16 -2.69 -8.59 4.04
CA LYS A 16 -1.54 -7.67 4.02
C LYS A 16 -0.56 -8.01 2.89
N LYS A 17 -0.16 -9.28 2.76
CA LYS A 17 0.75 -9.73 1.68
C LYS A 17 0.14 -9.49 0.31
N PHE A 18 -1.13 -9.82 0.12
CA PHE A 18 -1.82 -9.64 -1.15
C PHE A 18 -2.05 -8.18 -1.52
N PHE A 19 -2.31 -7.33 -0.52
CA PHE A 19 -2.47 -5.90 -0.73
C PHE A 19 -1.18 -5.27 -1.25
N ILE A 20 -0.01 -5.60 -0.65
CA ILE A 20 1.28 -5.11 -1.13
C ILE A 20 1.50 -5.47 -2.60
N VAL A 21 1.33 -6.76 -2.96
CA VAL A 21 1.53 -7.22 -4.34
C VAL A 21 0.61 -6.49 -5.32
N ARG A 22 -0.69 -6.39 -5.00
CA ARG A 22 -1.66 -5.70 -5.89
C ARG A 22 -1.40 -4.21 -6.02
N VAL A 23 -1.00 -3.56 -4.93
CA VAL A 23 -0.66 -2.14 -4.95
C VAL A 23 0.56 -1.95 -5.84
N THR A 24 1.65 -2.68 -5.63
CA THR A 24 2.86 -2.57 -6.46
C THR A 24 2.58 -2.84 -7.93
N GLU A 25 1.80 -3.87 -8.26
CA GLU A 25 1.42 -4.15 -9.65
C GLU A 25 0.58 -3.03 -10.26
N HIS A 26 -0.33 -2.43 -9.49
CA HIS A 26 -1.13 -1.29 -9.95
C HIS A 26 -0.25 -0.05 -10.19
N TRP A 27 0.68 0.24 -9.29
CA TRP A 27 1.66 1.33 -9.46
C TRP A 27 2.53 1.14 -10.70
N ASN A 28 3.00 -0.09 -10.97
CA ASN A 28 3.80 -0.40 -12.16
C ASN A 28 3.02 -0.24 -13.48
N ARG A 29 1.68 -0.20 -13.42
CA ARG A 29 0.79 -0.03 -14.58
C ARG A 29 0.31 1.41 -14.75
N LEU A 30 0.66 2.33 -13.83
CA LEU A 30 0.26 3.73 -13.93
C LEU A 30 1.12 4.48 -14.95
N PRO A 31 0.53 5.37 -15.76
CA PRO A 31 1.29 6.23 -16.66
C PRO A 31 2.24 7.16 -15.89
N ARG A 32 3.41 7.40 -16.47
CA ARG A 32 4.47 8.24 -15.87
C ARG A 32 3.98 9.65 -15.55
N GLU A 33 3.09 10.21 -16.36
CA GLU A 33 2.47 11.53 -16.14
C GLU A 33 1.61 11.59 -14.86
N VAL A 34 0.95 10.49 -14.48
CA VAL A 34 0.18 10.41 -13.23
C VAL A 34 1.12 10.32 -12.03
N VAL A 35 2.23 9.59 -12.20
CA VAL A 35 3.29 9.43 -11.20
C VAL A 35 4.15 10.68 -11.04
N GLU A 36 4.30 11.52 -12.06
CA GLU A 36 5.08 12.77 -12.04
C GLU A 36 4.18 14.00 -11.92
N SER A 37 2.93 13.82 -11.48
CA SER A 37 1.98 14.93 -11.31
C SER A 37 2.41 15.87 -10.17
N PRO A 38 2.18 17.19 -10.30
CA PRO A 38 2.51 18.17 -9.25
C PRO A 38 1.88 17.84 -7.89
N SER A 39 0.68 17.24 -7.90
CA SER A 39 0.01 16.78 -6.68
C SER A 39 0.77 15.67 -5.95
N LEU A 40 1.43 14.76 -6.68
CA LEU A 40 2.21 13.69 -6.05
C LEU A 40 3.49 14.24 -5.42
N GLU A 41 4.15 15.20 -6.07
CA GLU A 41 5.34 15.86 -5.50
C GLU A 41 5.00 16.64 -4.23
N ILE A 42 3.90 17.39 -4.22
CA ILE A 42 3.41 18.06 -3.01
C ILE A 42 3.13 17.02 -1.91
N PHE A 43 2.49 15.89 -2.25
CA PHE A 43 2.20 14.83 -1.30
C PHE A 43 3.47 14.18 -0.72
N LYS A 44 4.51 13.94 -1.54
CA LYS A 44 5.83 13.47 -1.07
C LYS A 44 6.48 14.48 -0.14
N THR A 45 6.47 15.76 -0.51
CA THR A 45 7.05 16.84 0.32
C THR A 45 6.37 16.91 1.70
N LEU A 46 5.06 16.71 1.75
CA LEU A 46 4.30 16.67 3.01
C LEU A 46 4.63 15.42 3.85
N LEU A 47 4.86 14.27 3.22
CA LEU A 47 5.29 13.06 3.93
C LEU A 47 6.70 13.22 4.51
N ASP A 48 7.63 13.78 3.75
CA ASP A 48 9.01 14.01 4.19
C ASP A 48 9.09 15.05 5.32
N ALA A 49 8.13 15.99 5.40
CA ALA A 49 8.05 16.96 6.49
C ALA A 49 7.45 16.38 7.79
N VAL A 50 6.75 15.24 7.70
CA VAL A 50 6.10 14.58 8.85
C VAL A 50 7.00 13.53 9.50
N LEU A 51 8.00 13.01 8.77
CA LEU A 51 9.01 12.06 9.24
C LEU A 51 10.21 12.77 9.89
#